data_AF-A0A9E5U132-F1
#
_entry.id   AF-A0A9E5U132-F1
#
_cell.length_a   1.000
_cell.length_b   1.000
_cell.length_c   1.000
_cell.angle_alpha   90.00
_cell.angle_beta   90.00
_cell.angle_gamma   90.00
#
_symmetry.space_group_name_H-M   'P 1'
#
loop_
_entity.id
_entity.type
_entity.pdbx_description
1 polymer ?
#
loop_
_entity_poly.entity_id
_entity_poly.type
_entity_poly.pdbx_seq_one_letter_code
_entity_poly.pdbx_strand_id
1 'polypeptide(L)'
;MSISLVRVDDRLIHGQVVVGWVQALGAKRIVLVDDAVRANEWEQELYRLGVPSGLKVEFKSVDEAADAVMEWAGASERTIVLVADVTTIVRLCGRTDIIEQVNIGGLHDGTSRSQRLSYVYLSEHEAKELSRLDEGGVKVTAQDVPTARVVPLRELL
;
A
#
# COMPACT_ATOMS: atom_id res chain seq x y z
N MET A 1 16.89 3.39 1.09
CA MET A 1 15.98 2.50 0.36
C MET A 1 15.14 3.35 -0.59
N SER A 2 14.91 2.88 -1.81
CA SER A 2 14.19 3.64 -2.84
C SER A 2 12.67 3.38 -2.85
N ILE A 3 12.22 2.34 -2.15
CA ILE A 3 10.82 2.22 -1.73
C ILE A 3 10.55 3.35 -0.73
N SER A 4 9.74 4.32 -1.17
CA SER A 4 9.44 5.54 -0.41
C SER A 4 8.14 5.42 0.40
N LEU A 5 7.27 4.48 0.02
CA LEU A 5 6.00 4.22 0.68
C LEU A 5 5.52 2.81 0.33
N VAL A 6 5.08 2.06 1.34
CA VAL A 6 4.26 0.86 1.17
C VAL A 6 2.88 1.19 1.74
N ARG A 7 1.85 1.19 0.91
CA ARG A 7 0.51 1.70 1.25
C ARG A 7 -0.57 0.67 1.01
N VAL A 8 -1.47 0.53 1.98
CA VAL A 8 -2.74 -0.21 1.85
C VAL A 8 -3.86 0.79 1.54
N ASP A 9 -4.49 0.65 0.39
CA ASP A 9 -5.61 1.47 -0.06
C ASP A 9 -6.54 0.64 -0.95
N ASP A 10 -7.77 0.37 -0.48
CA ASP A 10 -8.72 -0.50 -1.18
C ASP A 10 -9.26 0.06 -2.49
N ARG A 11 -9.04 1.35 -2.75
CA ARG A 11 -9.35 2.00 -4.03
C ARG A 11 -8.14 2.07 -4.95
N LEU A 12 -6.99 1.54 -4.53
CA LEU A 12 -5.77 1.44 -5.33
C LEU A 12 -5.39 2.79 -5.96
N ILE A 13 -5.23 2.88 -7.28
CA ILE A 13 -4.91 4.15 -7.95
C ILE A 13 -6.21 4.94 -8.14
N HIS A 14 -6.47 5.91 -7.26
CA HIS A 14 -7.64 6.79 -7.33
C HIS A 14 -7.35 8.24 -6.98
N GLY A 15 -8.12 9.13 -7.62
CA GLY A 15 -8.23 10.55 -7.30
C GLY A 15 -6.89 11.31 -7.21
N GLN A 16 -6.89 12.37 -6.41
CA GLN A 16 -5.68 13.16 -6.12
C GLN A 16 -4.85 12.57 -4.97
N VAL A 17 -5.30 11.51 -4.32
CA VAL A 17 -4.64 10.94 -3.13
C VAL A 17 -3.32 10.28 -3.53
N VAL A 18 -3.37 9.31 -4.46
CA VAL A 18 -2.15 8.64 -4.94
C VAL A 18 -1.23 9.62 -5.68
N VAL A 19 -1.81 10.53 -6.48
CA VAL A 19 -1.04 11.58 -7.17
C VAL A 19 -0.35 12.51 -6.17
N GLY A 20 -1.02 12.88 -5.08
CA GLY A 20 -0.45 13.70 -4.01
C GLY A 20 0.73 13.01 -3.33
N TRP A 21 0.63 11.70 -3.07
CA TRP A 21 1.74 10.90 -2.57
C TRP A 21 2.91 10.81 -3.54
N VAL A 22 2.64 10.59 -4.83
CA VAL A 22 3.66 10.58 -5.88
C VAL A 22 4.42 11.91 -5.91
N GLN A 23 3.71 13.04 -5.87
CA GLN A 23 4.33 14.36 -5.86
C GLN A 23 5.12 14.63 -4.58
N ALA A 24 4.52 14.37 -3.40
CA ALA A 24 5.15 14.63 -2.11
C ALA A 24 6.44 13.81 -1.92
N LEU A 25 6.46 12.57 -2.42
CA LEU A 25 7.62 11.69 -2.32
C LEU A 25 8.58 11.83 -3.51
N GLY A 26 8.20 12.56 -4.57
CA GLY A 26 8.94 12.58 -5.83
C GLY A 26 9.07 11.20 -6.47
N ALA A 27 8.07 10.34 -6.28
CA ALA A 27 8.05 8.99 -6.83
C ALA A 27 7.98 9.02 -8.35
N LYS A 28 8.67 8.07 -8.99
CA LYS A 28 8.67 7.88 -10.45
C LYS A 28 8.05 6.55 -10.87
N ARG A 29 7.75 5.69 -9.89
CA ARG A 29 7.13 4.39 -10.09
C ARG A 29 6.08 4.11 -9.02
N ILE A 30 4.95 3.54 -9.43
CA ILE A 30 4.03 2.81 -8.57
C ILE A 30 4.11 1.33 -8.96
N VAL A 31 4.25 0.46 -7.97
CA VAL A 31 4.04 -0.98 -8.12
C VAL A 31 2.76 -1.35 -7.39
N LEU A 32 1.74 -1.75 -8.14
CA LEU A 32 0.49 -2.25 -7.60
C LEU A 32 0.61 -3.76 -7.43
N VAL A 33 0.54 -4.23 -6.19
CA VAL A 33 0.65 -5.66 -5.86
C VAL A 33 -0.73 -6.21 -5.53
N ASP A 34 -1.28 -6.98 -6.45
CA ASP A 34 -2.59 -7.62 -6.34
C ASP A 34 -2.67 -8.77 -7.37
N ASP A 35 -2.94 -9.99 -6.90
CA ASP A 35 -2.95 -11.20 -7.74
C ASP A 35 -4.04 -11.13 -8.83
N ALA A 36 -5.20 -10.52 -8.54
CA ALA A 36 -6.31 -10.42 -9.48
C ALA A 36 -6.07 -9.32 -10.53
N VAL A 37 -5.62 -8.13 -10.11
CA VAL A 37 -5.26 -7.05 -11.05
C VAL A 37 -4.10 -7.49 -11.95
N ARG A 38 -3.12 -8.19 -11.40
CA ARG A 38 -1.99 -8.74 -12.18
C ARG A 38 -2.44 -9.69 -13.30
N ALA A 39 -3.53 -10.43 -13.10
CA ALA A 39 -4.08 -11.37 -14.07
C ALA A 39 -5.07 -10.72 -15.06
N ASN A 40 -5.48 -9.45 -14.84
CA ASN A 40 -6.51 -8.78 -15.62
C ASN A 40 -5.95 -7.58 -16.41
N GLU A 41 -5.61 -7.79 -17.68
CA GLU A 41 -5.01 -6.74 -18.54
C GLU A 41 -5.91 -5.51 -18.70
N TRP A 42 -7.23 -5.71 -18.78
CA TRP A 42 -8.18 -4.61 -18.93
C TRP A 42 -8.20 -3.71 -17.70
N GLU A 43 -8.19 -4.29 -16.50
CA GLU A 43 -8.13 -3.55 -15.25
C GLU A 43 -6.80 -2.80 -15.08
N GLN A 44 -5.68 -3.41 -15.49
CA GLN A 44 -4.40 -2.72 -15.54
C GLN A 44 -4.42 -1.50 -16.47
N GLU A 45 -5.08 -1.62 -17.62
CA GLU A 45 -5.20 -0.52 -18.57
C GLU A 45 -6.02 0.63 -17.97
N LEU A 46 -7.10 0.35 -17.24
CA LEU A 46 -7.87 1.37 -16.51
C LEU A 46 -7.00 2.12 -15.49
N TYR A 47 -6.19 1.40 -14.70
CA TYR A 47 -5.29 2.06 -13.76
C TYR A 47 -4.22 2.91 -14.45
N ARG A 48 -3.70 2.47 -15.60
CA ARG A 48 -2.75 3.27 -16.40
C ARG A 48 -3.37 4.56 -16.94
N LEU A 49 -4.66 4.56 -17.27
CA LEU A 49 -5.37 5.78 -17.68
C LEU A 49 -5.55 6.78 -16.52
N GLY A 50 -5.56 6.29 -15.28
CA GLY A 50 -5.70 7.11 -14.07
C GLY A 50 -4.41 7.81 -13.61
N VAL A 51 -3.26 7.52 -14.21
CA VAL A 51 -1.97 8.10 -13.80
C VAL A 51 -1.45 9.19 -14.73
N PRO A 52 -0.75 10.22 -14.20
CA PRO A 52 -0.12 11.24 -15.03
C PRO A 52 0.99 10.69 -15.94
N SER A 53 1.21 11.36 -17.08
CA SER A 53 2.32 11.05 -17.98
C SER A 53 3.67 11.15 -17.26
N GLY A 54 4.55 10.17 -17.51
CA GLY A 54 5.89 10.11 -16.91
C GLY A 54 5.96 9.37 -15.57
N LEU A 55 4.83 8.91 -15.03
CA LEU A 55 4.81 7.94 -13.92
C LEU A 55 4.76 6.51 -14.48
N LYS A 56 5.71 5.67 -14.08
CA LYS A 56 5.67 4.24 -14.41
C LYS A 56 4.70 3.51 -13.48
N VAL A 57 3.87 2.62 -14.03
CA VAL A 57 2.99 1.75 -13.25
C VAL A 57 3.27 0.31 -13.63
N GLU A 58 3.66 -0.48 -12.64
CA GLU A 58 3.85 -1.92 -12.76
C GLU A 58 2.79 -2.63 -11.92
N PHE A 59 2.39 -3.82 -12.38
CA PHE A 59 1.44 -4.68 -11.69
C PHE A 59 2.15 -5.99 -11.39
N LYS A 60 2.03 -6.48 -10.16
CA LYS A 60 2.72 -7.68 -9.69
C LYS A 60 1.77 -8.55 -8.87
N SER A 61 1.95 -9.86 -8.94
CA SER A 61 1.42 -10.75 -7.92
C SER A 61 2.19 -10.54 -6.61
N VAL A 62 1.65 -11.02 -5.49
CA VAL A 62 2.38 -11.03 -4.21
C VAL A 62 3.70 -11.76 -4.34
N ASP A 63 3.72 -12.83 -5.15
CA ASP A 63 4.90 -13.65 -5.31
C ASP A 63 5.99 -12.95 -6.13
N GLU A 64 5.62 -12.38 -7.27
CA GLU A 64 6.54 -11.59 -8.09
C GLU A 64 7.05 -10.36 -7.31
N ALA A 65 6.23 -9.77 -6.44
CA ALA A 65 6.61 -8.61 -5.65
C ALA A 65 7.64 -8.95 -4.56
N ALA A 66 7.46 -10.06 -3.86
CA ALA A 66 8.41 -10.51 -2.85
C ALA A 66 9.80 -10.79 -3.45
N ASP A 67 9.84 -11.36 -4.66
CA ASP A 67 11.10 -11.63 -5.36
C ASP A 67 11.79 -10.34 -5.83
N ALA A 68 11.02 -9.31 -6.20
CA ALA A 68 11.52 -8.06 -6.76
C ALA A 68 11.77 -6.94 -5.73
N VAL A 69 11.29 -7.08 -4.49
CA VAL A 69 11.35 -6.02 -3.48
C VAL A 69 12.77 -5.53 -3.18
N MET A 70 13.76 -6.44 -3.19
CA MET A 70 15.16 -6.09 -2.97
C MET A 70 15.72 -5.24 -4.12
N GLU A 71 15.31 -5.52 -5.35
CA GLU A 71 15.66 -4.70 -6.51
C GLU A 71 15.06 -3.29 -6.37
N TRP A 72 13.78 -3.20 -6.00
CA TRP A 72 13.12 -1.90 -5.83
C TRP A 72 13.74 -1.08 -4.70
N ALA A 73 14.18 -1.73 -3.63
CA ALA A 73 14.88 -1.10 -2.53
C ALA A 73 16.22 -0.48 -2.94
N GLY A 74 16.92 -1.09 -3.91
CA GLY A 74 18.21 -0.64 -4.45
C GLY A 74 18.13 0.20 -5.74
N ALA A 75 16.94 0.34 -6.34
CA ALA A 75 16.75 1.10 -7.58
C ALA A 75 17.11 2.59 -7.43
N SER A 76 17.44 3.28 -8.52
CA SER A 76 17.64 4.74 -8.48
C SER A 76 16.33 5.54 -8.39
N GLU A 77 15.23 4.94 -8.85
CA GLU A 77 13.92 5.59 -8.93
C GLU A 77 13.10 5.34 -7.64
N ARG A 78 12.52 6.41 -7.09
CA ARG A 78 11.62 6.32 -5.94
C ARG A 78 10.34 5.60 -6.30
N THR A 79 10.01 4.57 -5.52
CA THR A 79 8.92 3.63 -5.78
C THR A 79 7.88 3.69 -4.65
N ILE A 80 6.60 3.71 -5.01
CA ILE A 80 5.48 3.45 -4.10
C ILE A 80 5.00 2.03 -4.36
N VAL A 81 4.90 1.22 -3.31
CA VAL A 81 4.23 -0.08 -3.36
C VAL A 81 2.81 0.11 -2.84
N LEU A 82 1.82 -0.32 -3.60
CA LEU A 82 0.40 -0.11 -3.33
C LEU A 82 -0.33 -1.45 -3.35
N VAL A 83 -1.13 -1.72 -2.32
CA VAL A 83 -1.91 -2.96 -2.18
C VAL A 83 -3.34 -2.64 -1.75
N ALA A 84 -4.28 -3.51 -2.10
CA ALA A 84 -5.70 -3.27 -1.86
C ALA A 84 -6.12 -3.51 -0.39
N ASP A 85 -5.48 -4.44 0.31
CA ASP A 85 -6.02 -4.96 1.56
C ASP A 85 -4.96 -5.46 2.55
N VAL A 86 -5.41 -5.73 3.78
CA VAL A 86 -4.58 -6.19 4.90
C VAL A 86 -4.00 -7.60 4.65
N THR A 87 -4.76 -8.49 4.01
CA THR A 87 -4.30 -9.85 3.73
C THR A 87 -3.10 -9.82 2.79
N THR A 88 -3.18 -9.01 1.74
CA THR A 88 -2.13 -8.84 0.73
C THR A 88 -0.85 -8.27 1.34
N ILE A 89 -0.94 -7.24 2.20
CA ILE A 89 0.27 -6.70 2.85
C ILE A 89 0.89 -7.68 3.85
N VAL A 90 0.08 -8.42 4.59
CA VAL A 90 0.55 -9.45 5.53
C VAL A 90 1.29 -10.56 4.78
N ARG A 91 0.70 -11.06 3.68
CA ARG A 91 1.35 -12.06 2.81
C ARG A 91 2.68 -11.54 2.26
N LEU A 92 2.73 -10.29 1.80
CA LEU A 92 3.94 -9.71 1.25
C LEU A 92 5.03 -9.58 2.31
N CYS A 93 4.74 -8.99 3.48
CA CYS A 93 5.70 -8.86 4.58
C CYS A 93 6.14 -10.21 5.13
N GLY A 94 5.26 -11.22 5.15
CA GLY A 94 5.62 -12.58 5.54
C GLY A 94 6.59 -13.29 4.59
N ARG A 95 6.82 -12.75 3.38
CA ARG A 95 7.78 -13.28 2.39
C ARG A 95 9.04 -12.42 2.25
N THR A 96 9.14 -11.29 2.96
CA THR A 96 10.31 -10.41 2.89
C THR A 96 10.47 -9.53 4.12
N ASP A 97 11.69 -9.50 4.67
CA ASP A 97 12.04 -8.62 5.79
C ASP A 97 12.47 -7.20 5.33
N ILE A 98 12.38 -6.92 4.03
CA ILE A 98 12.80 -5.65 3.44
C ILE A 98 11.80 -4.52 3.73
N ILE A 99 10.53 -4.84 3.99
CA ILE A 99 9.49 -3.86 4.27
C ILE A 99 9.48 -3.53 5.77
N GLU A 100 10.00 -2.35 6.11
CA GLU A 100 10.10 -1.92 7.51
C GLU A 100 8.89 -1.09 7.99
N GLN A 101 8.14 -0.48 7.07
CA GLN A 101 7.04 0.43 7.40
C GLN A 101 5.87 0.27 6.43
N VAL A 102 4.66 0.27 6.97
CA VAL A 102 3.39 0.19 6.23
C VAL A 102 2.49 1.36 6.61
N ASN A 103 1.90 1.98 5.58
CA ASN A 103 0.92 3.03 5.70
C ASN A 103 -0.49 2.51 5.35
N ILE A 104 -1.41 2.60 6.31
CA ILE A 104 -2.84 2.35 6.10
C ILE A 104 -3.47 3.66 5.62
N GLY A 105 -3.84 3.64 4.35
CA GLY A 105 -4.24 4.81 3.61
C GLY A 105 -5.74 5.01 3.50
N GLY A 106 -6.44 3.95 3.12
CA GLY A 106 -7.86 3.95 2.90
C GLY A 106 -8.39 2.52 2.96
N LEU A 107 -9.18 2.22 3.98
CA LEU A 107 -9.91 0.95 4.07
C LEU A 107 -11.35 1.32 4.39
N HIS A 108 -12.22 1.24 3.39
CA HIS A 108 -13.59 1.70 3.49
C HIS A 108 -14.47 0.63 4.15
N ASP A 109 -15.67 1.08 4.52
CA ASP A 109 -16.67 0.26 5.18
C ASP A 109 -16.98 -1.02 4.38
N GLY A 110 -17.28 -2.08 5.11
CA GLY A 110 -17.51 -3.40 4.60
C GLY A 110 -18.09 -4.28 5.68
N THR A 111 -18.57 -5.47 5.31
CA THR A 111 -19.25 -6.36 6.25
C THR A 111 -18.37 -6.66 7.47
N SER A 112 -18.87 -6.35 8.67
CA SER A 112 -18.18 -6.59 9.95
C SER A 112 -16.94 -5.72 10.21
N ARG A 113 -16.75 -4.61 9.49
CA ARG A 113 -15.76 -3.59 9.85
C ARG A 113 -16.36 -2.53 10.76
N SER A 114 -15.52 -1.97 11.63
CA SER A 114 -15.85 -0.87 12.52
C SER A 114 -14.98 0.33 12.19
N GLN A 115 -15.55 1.54 12.29
CA GLN A 115 -14.82 2.76 11.99
C GLN A 115 -13.72 3.01 13.04
N ARG A 116 -12.48 3.21 12.58
CA ARG A 116 -11.34 3.60 13.41
C ARG A 116 -10.89 5.02 13.13
N LEU A 117 -10.91 5.42 11.86
CA LEU A 117 -10.75 6.80 11.39
C LEU A 117 -11.81 7.10 10.32
N SER A 118 -11.93 8.37 9.91
CA SER A 118 -12.83 8.76 8.80
C SER A 118 -12.57 8.00 7.49
N TYR A 119 -11.33 7.52 7.31
CA TYR A 119 -10.86 6.80 6.11
C TYR A 119 -10.37 5.37 6.40
N VAL A 120 -10.49 4.88 7.65
CA VAL A 120 -10.07 3.52 8.02
C VAL A 120 -11.16 2.82 8.81
N TYR A 121 -11.65 1.73 8.24
CA TYR A 121 -12.57 0.78 8.85
C TYR A 121 -11.84 -0.56 8.92
N LEU A 122 -11.87 -1.20 10.09
CA LEU A 122 -11.20 -2.47 10.33
C LEU A 122 -12.16 -3.45 11.01
N SER A 123 -12.10 -4.69 10.55
CA SER A 123 -12.62 -5.82 11.32
C SER A 123 -11.65 -6.18 12.45
N GLU A 124 -12.15 -6.90 13.45
CA GLU A 124 -11.31 -7.43 14.54
C GLU A 124 -10.21 -8.38 14.05
N HIS A 125 -10.42 -9.04 12.92
CA HIS A 125 -9.40 -9.90 12.32
C HIS A 125 -8.27 -9.06 11.72
N GLU A 126 -8.60 -8.06 10.90
CA GLU A 126 -7.62 -7.17 10.28
C GLU A 126 -6.83 -6.39 11.32
N ALA A 127 -7.49 -5.92 12.39
CA ALA A 127 -6.83 -5.27 13.52
C ALA A 127 -5.74 -6.18 14.14
N LYS A 128 -6.05 -7.47 14.37
CA LYS A 128 -5.09 -8.45 14.91
C LYS A 128 -3.93 -8.73 13.96
N GLU A 129 -4.19 -8.84 12.66
CA GLU A 129 -3.14 -9.06 11.67
C GLU A 129 -2.18 -7.87 11.57
N LEU A 130 -2.71 -6.64 11.64
CA LEU A 130 -1.88 -5.44 11.70
C LEU A 130 -1.06 -5.37 13.00
N SER A 131 -1.63 -5.75 14.15
CA SER A 131 -0.87 -5.87 15.41
C SER A 131 0.29 -6.85 15.29
N ARG A 132 0.06 -8.02 14.67
CA ARG A 132 1.08 -9.04 14.47
C ARG A 132 2.22 -8.55 13.57
N LEU A 133 1.91 -7.77 12.53
CA LEU A 133 2.93 -7.14 11.70
C LEU A 133 3.79 -6.14 12.49
N ASP A 134 3.16 -5.30 13.33
CA ASP A 134 3.86 -4.32 14.16
C ASP A 134 4.73 -5.00 15.23
N GLU A 135 4.22 -6.04 15.88
CA GLU A 135 4.97 -6.90 16.81
C GLU A 135 6.13 -7.65 16.11
N GLY A 136 5.97 -7.96 14.83
CA GLY A 136 6.99 -8.55 13.97
C GLY A 136 8.07 -7.57 13.50
N GLY A 137 7.98 -6.29 13.87
CA GLY A 137 8.97 -5.26 13.57
C GLY A 137 8.63 -4.38 12.35
N VAL A 138 7.49 -4.62 11.68
CA VAL A 138 7.02 -3.76 10.58
C VAL A 138 6.19 -2.63 11.16
N LYS A 139 6.72 -1.41 11.20
CA LYS A 139 6.00 -0.27 11.79
C LYS A 139 4.73 0.05 11.01
N VAL A 140 3.57 -0.11 11.64
CA VAL A 140 2.27 0.20 11.02
C VAL A 140 1.78 1.59 11.46
N THR A 141 1.38 2.40 10.49
CA THR A 141 0.79 3.73 10.73
C THR A 141 -0.39 3.97 9.80
N ALA A 142 -1.31 4.87 10.13
CA ALA A 142 -2.33 5.36 9.22
C ALA A 142 -2.11 6.83 8.85
N GLN A 143 -2.32 7.15 7.58
CA GLN A 143 -2.24 8.49 7.02
C GLN A 143 -2.89 8.49 5.63
N ASP A 144 -3.96 9.25 5.44
CA ASP A 144 -4.70 9.31 4.18
C ASP A 144 -3.94 10.10 3.11
N VAL A 145 -3.46 11.30 3.44
CA VAL A 145 -2.75 12.21 2.54
C VAL A 145 -1.42 12.70 3.16
N PRO A 146 -0.42 13.12 2.36
CA PRO A 146 0.90 13.48 2.86
C PRO A 146 0.92 14.59 3.92
N THR A 147 -0.06 15.49 3.88
CA THR A 147 -0.17 16.64 4.80
C THR A 147 -0.91 16.32 6.10
N ALA A 148 -1.57 15.16 6.19
CA ALA A 148 -2.29 14.74 7.38
C ALA A 148 -1.33 14.28 8.47
N ARG A 149 -1.81 14.25 9.72
CA ARG A 149 -1.06 13.69 10.84
C ARG A 149 -0.88 12.19 10.64
N VAL A 150 0.33 11.70 10.88
CA VAL A 150 0.60 10.26 10.99
C VAL A 150 -0.02 9.74 12.30
N VAL A 151 -0.89 8.74 12.19
CA VAL A 151 -1.53 8.08 13.33
C VAL A 151 -0.84 6.73 13.58
N PRO A 152 -0.22 6.53 14.76
CA PRO A 152 0.37 5.23 15.12
C PRO A 152 -0.68 4.11 15.26
N LEU A 153 -0.32 2.85 15.00
CA LEU A 153 -1.25 1.72 15.10
C LEU A 153 -1.98 1.63 16.45
N ARG A 154 -1.30 1.89 17.57
CA ARG A 154 -1.91 1.90 18.91
C ARG A 154 -3.10 2.86 19.09
N GLU A 155 -3.20 3.90 18.26
CA GLU A 155 -4.32 4.85 18.27
C GLU A 155 -5.47 4.39 17.35
N LEU A 156 -5.24 3.39 16.49
CA LEU A 156 -6.23 2.79 15.58
C LEU A 156 -6.97 1.59 16.19
N LEU A 157 -6.32 0.88 17.13
CA LEU A 157 -6.79 -0.37 17.71
C LEU A 157 -7.75 -0.16 18.89
#